data_AF-A0A969B2T9-F1
#
_entry.id   AF-A0A969B2T9-F1
#
_cell.length_a   1.000
_cell.length_b   1.000
_cell.length_c   1.000
_cell.angle_alpha   90.00
_cell.angle_beta   90.00
_cell.angle_gamma   90.00
#
_symmetry.space_group_name_H-M   'P 1'
#
loop_
_entity.id
_entity.type
_entity.pdbx_description
1 polymer ?
#
loop_
_entity_poly.entity_id
_entity_poly.type
_entity_poly.pdbx_seq_one_letter_code
_entity_poly.pdbx_strand_id
1 'polypeptide(L)'
;MSCTAQPTWTLNLHRLIAATLLLAMVLFAAHPTSAQPAAAASGGLVYASTISNRLISFDRDQPATILSNIAISNLAANDSLVGIDIRPATDRLYGLGKSGQLYAIDTISGFARPIGIR
;
A
#
# COMPACT_ATOMS: atom_id res chain seq x y z
N MET A 1 -4.76 27.91 78.84
CA MET A 1 -4.28 28.84 77.78
C MET A 1 -2.90 28.37 77.35
N SER A 2 -2.59 28.08 76.09
CA SER A 2 -2.86 28.84 74.87
C SER A 2 -3.06 27.93 73.65
N CYS A 3 -3.92 28.41 72.76
CA CYS A 3 -4.35 27.84 71.49
C CYS A 3 -3.26 28.02 70.41
N THR A 4 -2.88 26.96 69.70
CA THR A 4 -2.08 27.04 68.47
C THR A 4 -2.99 26.79 67.27
N ALA A 5 -3.59 27.84 66.73
CA ALA A 5 -4.34 27.80 65.49
C ALA A 5 -3.37 27.66 64.31
N GLN A 6 -3.49 26.57 63.54
CA GLN A 6 -2.76 26.41 62.28
C GLN A 6 -3.56 27.09 61.16
N PRO A 7 -2.94 27.96 60.33
CA PRO A 7 -3.63 28.73 59.30
C PRO A 7 -4.07 27.83 58.13
N THR A 8 -5.35 27.87 57.79
CA THR A 8 -6.02 27.02 56.79
C THR A 8 -5.64 27.32 55.32
N TRP A 9 -4.70 28.25 55.08
CA TRP A 9 -4.26 28.65 53.74
C TRP A 9 -3.27 27.68 53.07
N THR A 10 -2.69 26.73 53.81
CA THR A 10 -1.77 25.71 53.28
C THR A 10 -2.48 24.52 52.62
N LEU A 11 -3.76 24.28 52.95
CA LEU A 11 -4.54 23.18 52.37
C LEU A 11 -5.04 23.48 50.95
N ASN A 12 -5.32 24.75 50.63
CA ASN A 12 -5.90 25.11 49.32
C ASN A 12 -4.88 25.22 48.19
N LEU A 13 -3.59 25.48 48.49
CA LEU A 13 -2.56 25.56 47.45
C LEU A 13 -2.24 24.18 46.84
N HIS A 14 -2.30 23.11 47.65
CA HIS A 14 -2.11 21.72 47.19
C HIS A 14 -3.24 21.21 46.30
N ARG A 15 -4.47 21.73 46.49
CA ARG A 15 -5.63 21.31 45.67
C ARG A 15 -5.62 21.96 44.28
N LEU A 16 -4.95 23.10 44.11
CA LEU A 16 -4.86 23.81 42.83
C LEU A 16 -3.75 23.29 41.91
N ILE A 17 -2.63 22.79 42.47
CA ILE A 17 -1.55 22.17 41.68
C ILE A 17 -1.94 20.75 41.24
N ALA A 18 -2.64 19.99 42.09
CA ALA A 18 -3.13 18.65 41.72
C ALA A 18 -4.23 18.67 40.66
N ALA A 19 -5.04 19.74 40.60
CA ALA A 19 -6.18 19.84 39.67
C ALA A 19 -5.79 20.30 38.25
N THR A 20 -4.60 20.87 38.04
CA THR A 20 -4.15 21.35 36.72
C THR A 20 -3.20 20.38 36.02
N LEU A 21 -2.55 19.46 36.75
CA LEU A 21 -1.62 18.50 36.15
C LEU A 21 -2.27 17.21 35.62
N LEU A 22 -3.57 17.01 35.86
CA LEU A 22 -4.33 15.88 35.32
C LEU A 22 -5.12 16.19 34.04
N LEU A 23 -5.12 17.44 33.56
CA LEU A 23 -5.89 17.82 32.35
C LEU A 23 -5.04 17.87 31.06
N ALA A 24 -3.71 17.81 31.13
CA ALA A 24 -2.83 17.92 29.95
C ALA A 24 -2.32 16.58 29.39
N MET A 25 -2.62 15.43 30.01
CA MET A 25 -2.06 14.12 29.64
C MET A 25 -3.10 13.13 29.13
N VAL A 26 -4.12 13.59 28.40
CA VAL A 26 -5.09 12.69 27.72
C VAL A 26 -5.26 13.02 26.22
N LEU A 27 -4.69 14.13 25.72
CA LEU A 27 -4.93 14.55 24.33
C LEU A 27 -3.88 14.07 23.29
N PHE A 28 -2.96 13.18 23.65
CA PHE A 28 -1.87 12.80 22.73
C PHE A 28 -1.54 11.30 22.62
N ALA A 29 -2.47 10.42 23.00
CA ALA A 29 -2.28 8.97 22.89
C ALA A 29 -3.31 8.25 22.00
N ALA A 30 -4.13 8.97 21.24
CA ALA A 30 -5.08 8.37 20.30
C ALA A 30 -4.63 8.61 18.85
N HIS A 31 -3.49 8.04 18.46
CA HIS A 31 -3.29 7.76 17.03
C HIS A 31 -4.16 6.54 16.72
N PRO A 32 -5.16 6.63 15.82
CA PRO A 32 -5.76 5.42 15.30
C PRO A 32 -4.64 4.66 14.59
N THR A 33 -4.15 3.58 15.18
CA THR A 33 -3.48 2.53 14.40
C THR A 33 -4.51 2.13 13.36
N SER A 34 -4.25 2.50 12.10
CA SER A 34 -4.93 1.86 10.99
C SER A 34 -4.56 0.38 11.09
N ALA A 35 -5.47 -0.42 11.64
CA ALA A 35 -5.48 -1.84 11.39
C ALA A 35 -5.79 -1.97 9.90
N GLN A 36 -4.75 -1.89 9.07
CA GLN A 36 -4.82 -2.31 7.68
C GLN A 36 -5.37 -3.74 7.76
N PRO A 37 -6.54 -4.04 7.17
CA PRO A 37 -6.95 -5.42 7.02
C PRO A 37 -5.76 -6.11 6.36
N ALA A 38 -5.16 -7.11 7.03
CA ALA A 38 -4.28 -8.02 6.34
C ALA A 38 -5.16 -8.63 5.27
N ALA A 39 -5.04 -8.11 4.04
CA ALA A 39 -5.74 -8.66 2.90
C ALA A 39 -5.38 -10.15 2.94
N ALA A 40 -6.36 -10.98 3.30
CA ALA A 40 -6.20 -12.41 3.22
C ALA A 40 -5.85 -12.66 1.76
N ALA A 41 -4.58 -12.95 1.49
CA ALA A 41 -4.12 -13.34 0.16
C ALA A 41 -4.68 -14.74 -0.09
N SER A 42 -5.98 -14.80 -0.35
CA SER A 42 -6.68 -15.99 -0.80
C SER A 42 -6.38 -16.11 -2.29
N GLY A 43 -5.57 -17.10 -2.69
CA GLY A 43 -5.32 -17.46 -4.08
C GLY A 43 -5.01 -16.27 -5.00
N GLY A 44 -3.78 -15.76 -4.91
CA GLY A 44 -3.36 -14.61 -5.72
C GLY A 44 -3.07 -15.02 -7.16
N LEU A 45 -3.82 -14.48 -8.12
CA LEU A 45 -3.46 -14.58 -9.54
C LEU A 45 -2.16 -13.81 -9.78
N VAL A 46 -1.13 -14.52 -10.27
CA VAL A 46 0.17 -13.93 -10.59
C VAL A 46 0.30 -13.81 -12.10
N TYR A 47 0.86 -12.70 -12.56
CA TYR A 47 1.20 -12.46 -13.96
C TYR A 47 2.71 -12.44 -14.15
N ALA A 48 3.19 -13.04 -15.22
CA ALA A 48 4.60 -13.00 -15.61
C ALA A 48 4.75 -12.73 -17.11
N SER A 49 5.83 -12.04 -17.47
CA SER A 49 6.19 -11.80 -18.87
C SER A 49 7.33 -12.75 -19.27
N THR A 50 7.23 -13.31 -20.47
CA THR A 50 8.26 -14.19 -21.04
C THR A 50 9.13 -13.45 -22.05
N ILE A 51 10.32 -13.99 -22.32
CA ILE A 51 11.28 -13.44 -23.31
C ILE A 51 10.67 -13.37 -24.72
N SER A 52 9.71 -14.25 -25.04
CA SER A 52 8.98 -14.25 -26.31
C SER A 52 7.81 -13.27 -26.34
N ASN A 53 7.82 -12.24 -25.49
CA ASN A 53 6.76 -11.23 -25.38
C ASN A 53 5.36 -11.84 -25.18
N ARG A 54 5.27 -12.82 -24.27
CA ARG A 54 3.97 -13.39 -23.86
C ARG A 54 3.67 -13.04 -22.42
N LEU A 55 2.40 -12.82 -22.12
CA LEU A 55 1.87 -12.69 -20.79
C LEU A 55 1.30 -14.04 -20.35
N ILE A 56 1.87 -14.60 -19.29
CA ILE A 56 1.35 -15.80 -18.65
C ILE A 56 0.71 -15.45 -17.32
N SER A 57 -0.30 -16.21 -16.92
CA SER A 57 -0.85 -16.14 -15.57
C SER A 57 -0.93 -17.52 -14.93
N PHE A 58 -0.79 -17.56 -13.62
CA PHE A 58 -0.88 -18.79 -12.82
C PHE A 58 -1.38 -18.46 -11.41
N ASP A 59 -1.93 -19.48 -10.75
CA ASP A 59 -2.30 -19.37 -9.34
C ASP A 59 -1.04 -19.46 -8.47
N ARG A 60 -0.92 -18.56 -7.50
CA ARG A 60 0.18 -18.59 -6.51
C ARG A 60 0.26 -19.93 -5.78
N ASP A 61 -0.87 -20.57 -5.52
CA ASP A 61 -0.94 -21.84 -4.79
C ASP A 61 -0.65 -23.05 -5.69
N GLN A 62 -0.70 -22.87 -7.02
CA GLN A 62 -0.43 -23.90 -8.02
C GLN A 62 0.44 -23.35 -9.18
N PRO A 63 1.69 -22.94 -8.90
CA PRO A 63 2.54 -22.25 -9.89
C PRO A 63 2.97 -23.13 -11.06
N ALA A 64 2.84 -24.45 -10.94
CA ALA A 64 3.12 -25.40 -12.04
C ALA A 64 2.03 -25.37 -13.14
N THR A 65 0.84 -24.83 -12.84
CA THR A 65 -0.29 -24.79 -13.76
C THR A 65 -0.42 -23.40 -14.37
N ILE A 66 -0.12 -23.29 -15.66
CA ILE A 66 -0.35 -22.05 -16.42
C ILE A 66 -1.84 -21.93 -16.75
N LEU A 67 -2.47 -20.86 -16.28
CA LEU A 67 -3.88 -20.56 -16.50
C LEU A 67 -4.13 -19.80 -17.81
N SER A 68 -3.19 -18.92 -18.20
CA SER A 68 -3.27 -18.16 -19.45
C SER A 68 -1.90 -17.99 -20.08
N ASN A 69 -1.86 -17.89 -21.40
CA ASN A 69 -0.63 -17.67 -22.18
C ASN A 69 -0.93 -16.88 -23.46
N ILE A 70 -0.93 -15.56 -23.36
CA ILE A 70 -1.34 -14.65 -24.43
C ILE A 70 -0.13 -13.94 -25.02
N ALA A 71 -0.08 -13.80 -26.35
CA ALA A 71 0.95 -13.00 -27.01
C ALA A 71 0.69 -11.51 -26.81
N ILE A 72 1.72 -10.76 -26.42
CA ILE A 72 1.62 -9.31 -26.23
C ILE A 72 1.74 -8.64 -27.60
N SER A 73 0.73 -7.88 -27.98
CA SER A 73 0.64 -7.23 -29.29
C SER A 73 0.78 -5.72 -29.18
N ASN A 74 1.07 -5.06 -30.30
CA ASN A 74 1.18 -3.60 -30.41
C ASN A 74 2.34 -2.99 -29.59
N LEU A 75 3.42 -3.75 -29.42
CA LEU A 75 4.71 -3.21 -28.97
C LEU A 75 5.40 -2.45 -30.11
N ALA A 76 6.31 -1.54 -29.77
CA ALA A 76 7.11 -0.85 -30.77
C ALA A 76 8.00 -1.86 -31.55
N ALA A 77 8.38 -1.50 -32.77
CA ALA A 77 9.21 -2.36 -33.61
C ALA A 77 10.53 -2.69 -32.91
N ASN A 78 10.86 -3.97 -32.81
CA ASN A 78 12.02 -4.51 -32.09
C ASN A 78 12.04 -4.20 -30.58
N ASP A 79 10.89 -3.88 -29.98
CA ASP A 79 10.79 -3.67 -28.55
C ASP A 79 10.37 -4.94 -27.81
N SER A 80 10.96 -5.14 -26.63
CA SER A 80 10.69 -6.28 -25.74
C SER A 80 10.39 -5.76 -24.35
N LEU A 81 9.47 -6.41 -23.61
CA LEU A 81 9.25 -6.01 -22.22
C LEU A 81 10.43 -6.41 -21.35
N VAL A 82 10.90 -5.48 -20.53
CA VAL A 82 11.96 -5.70 -19.53
C VAL A 82 11.41 -5.84 -18.11
N GLY A 83 10.19 -5.36 -17.87
CA GLY A 83 9.54 -5.45 -16.58
C GLY A 83 8.03 -5.22 -16.70
N ILE A 84 7.30 -5.71 -15.70
CA ILE A 84 5.86 -5.51 -15.56
C ILE A 84 5.52 -5.17 -14.10
N ASP A 85 4.45 -4.41 -13.90
CA ASP A 85 3.96 -4.01 -12.58
C ASP A 85 2.42 -3.95 -12.59
N ILE A 86 1.80 -4.43 -11.51
CA ILE A 86 0.35 -4.29 -11.30
C ILE A 86 0.15 -3.20 -10.26
N ARG A 87 -0.55 -2.15 -10.65
CA ARG A 87 -0.81 -1.02 -9.76
C ARG A 87 -2.06 -1.28 -8.93
N PRO A 88 -1.99 -1.40 -7.58
CA PRO A 88 -3.16 -1.72 -6.75
C PRO A 88 -4.29 -0.70 -6.81
N ALA A 89 -3.96 0.57 -7.11
CA ALA A 89 -4.96 1.64 -7.21
C ALA A 89 -5.89 1.52 -8.43
N THR A 90 -5.44 0.86 -9.50
CA THR A 90 -6.19 0.75 -10.76
C THR A 90 -6.40 -0.68 -11.22
N ASP A 91 -5.76 -1.65 -10.57
CA ASP A 91 -5.72 -3.07 -10.93
C ASP A 91 -5.35 -3.30 -12.40
N ARG A 92 -4.49 -2.42 -12.92
CA ARG A 92 -4.02 -2.46 -14.32
C ARG A 92 -2.58 -2.95 -14.36
N LEU A 93 -2.30 -3.77 -15.36
CA LEU A 93 -0.96 -4.22 -15.69
C LEU A 93 -0.26 -3.16 -16.55
N TYR A 94 0.92 -2.75 -16.10
CA TYR A 94 1.82 -1.90 -16.83
C TYR A 94 3.08 -2.69 -17.21
N GLY A 95 3.65 -2.37 -18.37
CA GLY A 95 4.90 -2.95 -18.86
C GLY A 95 5.88 -1.87 -19.26
N LEU A 96 7.16 -2.10 -19.00
CA LEU A 96 8.26 -1.27 -19.47
C LEU A 96 8.94 -1.98 -20.65
N GLY A 97 9.02 -1.32 -21.79
CA GLY A 97 9.79 -1.76 -22.95
C GLY A 97 11.29 -1.49 -22.78
N LYS A 98 12.11 -2.25 -23.51
CA LYS A 98 13.56 -2.03 -23.61
C LYS A 98 13.88 -0.66 -24.21
N SER A 99 12.99 -0.13 -25.04
CA SER A 99 13.06 1.24 -25.57
C SER A 99 12.90 2.33 -24.50
N GLY A 100 12.46 1.99 -23.29
CA GLY A 100 12.04 2.95 -22.26
C GLY A 100 10.57 3.35 -22.36
N GLN A 101 9.84 2.85 -23.36
CA GLN A 101 8.40 3.10 -23.52
C GLN A 101 7.59 2.39 -22.44
N LEU A 102 6.67 3.12 -21.80
CA LEU A 102 5.68 2.53 -20.91
C LEU A 102 4.45 2.09 -21.70
N TYR A 103 3.90 0.93 -21.31
CA TYR A 103 2.71 0.34 -21.89
C TYR A 103 1.68 0.01 -20.82
N ALA A 104 0.40 0.27 -21.07
CA ALA A 104 -0.71 -0.37 -20.37
C ALA A 104 -1.08 -1.65 -21.13
N ILE A 105 -1.04 -2.79 -20.46
CA ILE A 105 -1.29 -4.10 -21.07
C ILE A 105 -2.64 -4.61 -20.58
N ASP A 106 -3.49 -5.01 -21.52
CA ASP A 106 -4.73 -5.70 -21.22
C ASP A 106 -4.46 -7.19 -20.92
N THR A 107 -4.89 -7.67 -19.75
CA THR A 107 -4.59 -9.04 -19.29
C THR A 107 -5.44 -10.12 -19.96
N ILE A 108 -6.51 -9.74 -20.66
CA ILE A 108 -7.43 -10.64 -21.36
C ILE A 108 -7.02 -10.80 -22.82
N SER A 109 -6.70 -9.68 -23.49
CA SER A 109 -6.37 -9.65 -24.92
C SER A 109 -4.86 -9.60 -25.22
N GLY A 110 -4.03 -9.20 -24.25
CA GLY A 110 -2.59 -8.99 -24.46
C GLY A 110 -2.26 -7.73 -25.27
N PHE A 111 -3.21 -6.83 -25.50
CA PHE A 111 -2.97 -5.63 -26.27
C PHE A 111 -2.21 -4.58 -25.43
N ALA A 112 -1.04 -4.13 -25.93
CA ALA A 112 -0.24 -3.10 -25.29
C ALA A 112 -0.56 -1.71 -25.83
N ARG A 113 -0.94 -0.78 -24.95
CA ARG A 113 -1.21 0.62 -25.27
C ARG A 113 -0.05 1.49 -24.78
N PRO A 114 0.66 2.21 -25.66
CA PRO A 114 1.74 3.10 -25.23
C PRO A 114 1.19 4.23 -24.35
N ILE A 115 1.92 4.57 -23.29
CA ILE A 115 1.64 5.66 -22.35
C ILE A 115 2.78 6.67 -22.42
N GLY A 116 2.44 7.94 -22.60
CA GLY A 116 3.44 9.00 -22.79
C GLY A 116 3.77 9.22 -24.26
N ILE A 117 4.58 10.24 -24.53
CA ILE A 117 4.93 10.66 -25.90
C ILE A 117 6.32 10.17 -26.29
N ARG A 118 6.44 9.80 -27.57
CA ARG A 118 7.63 9.26 -28.23
C ARG A 118 8.63 10.35 -28.58
#